data_AF-I7A7X3-F1
#
_entry.id   AF-I7A7X3-F1
#
_cell.length_a   1.000
_cell.length_b   1.000
_cell.length_c   1.000
_cell.angle_alpha   90.00
_cell.angle_beta   90.00
_cell.angle_gamma   90.00
#
_symmetry.space_group_name_H-M   'P 1'
#
loop_
_entity.id
_entity.type
_entity.pdbx_description
1 polymer ?
#
loop_
_entity_poly.entity_id
_entity_poly.type
_entity_poly.pdbx_seq_one_letter_code
_entity_poly.pdbx_strand_id
1 'polypeptide(L)'
;MDRRQEILTLIKTLGISINHLAGQLGLKTHTLNYLLHDSSALDDELYAQIKEALDNYQYELRLFDNDEKDTLDLFDEDEQHQFMGERIRLFARRKFGTLKKLADAMEISPQQLQQYISGKREPGSRILMKFLKLGCDLNWLLGGRESNESYRIQKLEARIKELTKGLEETSEKINKLLGNQNR
;
A
#
# COMPACT_ATOMS: atom_id res chain seq x y z
N MET A 1 -25.16 4.01 -13.96
CA MET A 1 -24.63 3.21 -12.84
C MET A 1 -25.72 3.22 -11.79
N ASP A 2 -26.21 2.06 -11.37
CA ASP A 2 -27.29 1.99 -10.38
C ASP A 2 -26.77 2.58 -9.05
N ARG A 3 -27.46 3.59 -8.48
CA ARG A 3 -27.02 4.32 -7.26
C ARG A 3 -26.70 3.37 -6.10
N ARG A 4 -27.41 2.24 -6.07
CA ARG A 4 -27.15 1.12 -5.16
C ARG A 4 -25.77 0.50 -5.36
N GLN A 5 -25.38 0.23 -6.62
CA GLN A 5 -24.07 -0.34 -6.94
C GLN A 5 -22.95 0.62 -6.55
N GLU A 6 -23.16 1.93 -6.67
CA GLU A 6 -22.22 2.94 -6.22
C GLU A 6 -22.00 2.86 -4.71
N ILE A 7 -23.07 2.91 -3.90
CA ILE A 7 -22.98 2.79 -2.44
C ILE A 7 -22.35 1.45 -2.01
N LEU A 8 -22.77 0.33 -2.60
CA LEU A 8 -22.21 -0.98 -2.26
C LEU A 8 -20.72 -1.08 -2.61
N THR A 9 -20.30 -0.43 -3.70
CA THR A 9 -18.88 -0.35 -4.06
C THR A 9 -18.14 0.51 -3.05
N LEU A 10 -18.69 1.67 -2.67
CA LEU A 10 -18.10 2.59 -1.68
C LEU A 10 -17.93 1.91 -0.31
N ILE A 11 -18.95 1.23 0.19
CA ILE A 11 -18.90 0.47 1.46
C ILE A 11 -17.80 -0.58 1.41
N LYS A 12 -17.69 -1.32 0.29
CA LYS A 12 -16.64 -2.34 0.11
C LYS A 12 -15.24 -1.74 0.00
N THR A 13 -15.08 -0.62 -0.71
CA THR A 13 -13.78 0.04 -0.87
C THR A 13 -13.30 0.71 0.42
N LEU A 14 -14.22 1.23 1.22
CA LEU A 14 -13.90 1.93 2.48
C LEU A 14 -13.84 0.98 3.69
N GLY A 15 -14.19 -0.30 3.53
CA GLY A 15 -14.15 -1.28 4.61
C GLY A 15 -15.20 -1.05 5.70
N ILE A 16 -16.25 -0.26 5.43
CA ILE A 16 -17.24 0.15 6.43
C ILE A 16 -18.17 -1.01 6.77
N SER A 17 -18.35 -1.25 8.07
CA SER A 17 -19.36 -2.21 8.51
C SER A 17 -20.76 -1.61 8.36
N ILE A 18 -21.69 -2.40 7.79
CA ILE A 18 -23.11 -1.99 7.63
C ILE A 18 -23.75 -1.64 8.99
N ASN A 19 -23.29 -2.27 10.08
CA ASN A 19 -23.72 -1.96 11.44
C ASN A 19 -23.38 -0.52 11.84
N HIS A 20 -22.16 -0.09 11.52
CA HIS A 20 -21.68 1.25 11.86
C HIS A 20 -22.40 2.32 11.04
N LEU A 21 -22.58 2.08 9.74
CA LEU A 21 -23.34 2.97 8.86
C LEU A 21 -24.82 3.08 9.31
N ALA A 22 -25.43 1.96 9.74
CA ALA A 22 -26.80 1.96 10.25
C ALA A 22 -26.91 2.81 11.53
N GLY A 23 -25.94 2.69 12.43
CA GLY A 23 -25.87 3.49 13.66
C GLY A 23 -25.77 4.99 13.39
N GLN A 24 -24.93 5.41 12.44
CA GLN A 24 -24.80 6.82 12.08
C GLN A 24 -26.05 7.40 11.41
N LEU A 25 -26.78 6.57 10.66
CA LEU A 25 -28.05 6.96 10.03
C LEU A 25 -29.25 6.86 11.00
N GLY A 26 -29.05 6.42 12.24
CA GLY A 26 -30.13 6.20 13.20
C GLY A 26 -31.07 5.04 12.83
N LEU A 27 -30.64 4.16 11.91
CA LEU A 27 -31.41 3.04 11.40
C LEU A 27 -31.01 1.73 12.10
N LYS A 28 -31.95 0.78 12.16
CA LYS A 28 -31.61 -0.59 12.56
C LYS A 28 -30.80 -1.25 11.43
N THR A 29 -29.76 -2.02 11.77
CA THR A 29 -28.93 -2.74 10.79
C THR A 29 -29.76 -3.50 9.75
N HIS A 30 -30.80 -4.22 10.20
CA HIS A 30 -31.63 -5.01 9.30
C HIS A 30 -32.40 -4.14 8.30
N THR A 31 -32.84 -2.95 8.73
CA THR A 31 -33.52 -1.96 7.89
C THR A 31 -32.57 -1.39 6.84
N LEU A 32 -31.36 -0.98 7.23
CA LEU A 32 -30.37 -0.51 6.27
C LEU A 32 -29.98 -1.61 5.27
N ASN A 33 -29.80 -2.85 5.74
CA ASN A 33 -29.47 -3.97 4.87
C ASN A 33 -30.59 -4.25 3.86
N TYR A 34 -31.85 -4.17 4.28
CA TYR A 34 -33.01 -4.25 3.41
C TYR A 34 -33.01 -3.11 2.36
N LEU A 35 -32.81 -1.86 2.78
CA LEU A 35 -32.77 -0.68 1.90
C LEU A 35 -31.62 -0.72 0.88
N LEU A 36 -30.48 -1.30 1.24
CA LEU A 36 -29.34 -1.50 0.33
C LEU A 36 -29.56 -2.68 -0.64
N HIS A 37 -30.55 -3.54 -0.38
CA HIS A 37 -30.85 -4.70 -1.23
C HIS A 37 -32.15 -4.57 -2.03
N ASP A 38 -33.05 -3.67 -1.64
CA ASP A 38 -34.31 -3.36 -2.32
C ASP A 38 -34.20 -2.02 -3.07
N SER A 39 -34.26 -2.06 -4.41
CA SER A 39 -33.90 -0.91 -5.27
C SER A 39 -34.96 0.20 -5.30
N SER A 40 -36.19 -0.05 -4.85
CA SER A 40 -37.28 0.94 -4.88
C SER A 40 -37.31 1.88 -3.68
N ALA A 41 -36.47 1.67 -2.67
CA ALA A 41 -36.52 2.38 -1.40
C ALA A 41 -35.33 3.34 -1.15
N LEU A 42 -34.42 3.49 -2.12
CA LEU A 42 -33.33 4.46 -2.09
C LEU A 42 -33.76 5.75 -2.79
N ASP A 43 -34.42 6.63 -2.05
CA ASP A 43 -34.72 7.98 -2.51
C ASP A 43 -33.45 8.87 -2.52
N ASP A 44 -33.58 10.06 -3.13
CA ASP A 44 -32.48 11.02 -3.25
C ASP A 44 -31.96 11.52 -1.88
N GLU A 45 -32.85 11.57 -0.88
CA GLU A 45 -32.54 12.03 0.46
C GLU A 45 -31.70 11.01 1.22
N LEU A 46 -32.12 9.74 1.23
CA LEU A 46 -31.37 8.65 1.85
C LEU A 46 -30.03 8.42 1.16
N TYR A 47 -29.97 8.59 -0.17
CA TYR A 47 -28.72 8.52 -0.92
C TYR A 47 -27.73 9.60 -0.45
N ALA A 48 -28.18 10.84 -0.28
CA ALA A 48 -27.34 11.94 0.20
C ALA A 48 -26.85 11.68 1.64
N GLN A 49 -27.72 11.22 2.53
CA GLN A 49 -27.37 10.90 3.91
C GLN A 49 -26.34 9.76 4.01
N ILE A 50 -26.50 8.71 3.21
CA ILE A 50 -25.51 7.62 3.15
C ILE A 50 -24.17 8.17 2.66
N LYS A 51 -24.17 9.01 1.63
CA LYS A 51 -22.93 9.57 1.09
C LYS A 51 -22.22 10.48 2.11
N GLU A 52 -22.97 11.33 2.81
CA GLU A 52 -22.45 12.17 3.88
C GLU A 52 -21.88 11.34 5.04
N ALA A 53 -22.57 10.26 5.44
CA ALA A 53 -22.06 9.33 6.46
C ALA A 53 -20.78 8.61 6.00
N LEU A 54 -20.69 8.23 4.73
CA LEU A 54 -19.48 7.64 4.14
C LEU A 54 -18.31 8.64 4.09
N ASP A 55 -18.56 9.90 3.77
CA ASP A 55 -17.56 10.97 3.75
C ASP A 55 -17.09 11.33 5.16
N ASN A 56 -18.01 11.38 6.13
CA ASN A 56 -17.69 11.58 7.55
C ASN A 56 -16.92 10.40 8.13
N TYR A 57 -17.20 9.16 7.71
CA TYR A 57 -16.42 8.00 8.12
C TYR A 57 -14.96 8.07 7.65
N GLN A 58 -14.69 8.61 6.45
CA GLN A 58 -13.30 8.86 6.02
C GLN A 58 -12.60 9.89 6.90
N TYR A 59 -13.35 10.83 7.50
CA TYR A 59 -12.82 11.82 8.43
C TYR A 59 -12.61 11.21 9.83
N GLU A 60 -13.54 10.40 10.32
CA GLU A 60 -13.43 9.69 11.60
C GLU A 60 -12.33 8.63 11.58
N LEU A 61 -12.15 7.88 10.50
CA LEU A 61 -10.99 6.99 10.34
C LEU A 61 -9.66 7.73 10.47
N ARG A 62 -9.59 8.98 9.99
CA ARG A 62 -8.38 9.82 10.17
C ARG A 62 -8.21 10.33 11.60
N LEU A 63 -9.28 10.41 12.38
CA LEU A 63 -9.25 10.80 13.79
C LEU A 63 -8.96 9.60 14.71
N PHE A 64 -9.33 8.38 14.29
CA PHE A 64 -9.23 7.16 15.11
C PHE A 64 -8.20 6.13 14.62
N ASP A 65 -7.50 6.36 13.50
CA ASP A 65 -6.22 5.67 13.19
C ASP A 65 -5.10 6.05 14.18
N ASN A 66 -5.40 6.94 15.12
CA ASN A 66 -4.61 7.21 16.30
C ASN A 66 -4.86 6.10 17.34
N ASP A 67 -4.23 4.94 17.14
CA ASP A 67 -3.56 4.23 18.26
C ASP A 67 -2.34 5.05 18.70
N GLU A 68 -2.53 6.36 18.91
CA GLU A 68 -1.62 7.23 19.63
C GLU A 68 -1.74 6.80 21.08
N LYS A 69 -0.64 6.29 21.63
CA LYS A 69 -0.39 6.54 23.04
C LYS A 69 -0.53 8.04 23.22
N ASP A 70 -1.37 8.43 24.17
CA ASP A 70 -1.75 9.78 24.54
C ASP A 70 -0.55 10.56 25.11
N THR A 71 0.45 10.76 24.26
CA THR A 71 1.61 11.63 24.38
C THR A 71 1.80 12.27 23.01
N LEU A 72 0.78 13.01 22.55
CA LEU A 72 0.95 13.94 21.43
C LEU A 72 1.77 15.13 21.93
N ASP A 73 3.04 14.89 22.23
CA ASP A 73 4.02 15.95 22.24
C ASP A 73 4.35 16.25 20.77
N LEU A 74 3.86 17.39 20.28
CA LEU A 74 4.08 17.87 18.91
C LEU A 74 5.58 18.10 18.59
N PHE A 75 6.47 17.85 19.56
CA PHE A 75 7.92 17.99 19.48
C PHE A 75 8.68 16.66 19.64
N ASP A 76 8.01 15.52 19.79
CA ASP A 76 8.67 14.21 19.84
C ASP A 76 8.92 13.67 18.41
N GLU A 77 9.98 14.20 17.78
CA GLU A 77 10.47 13.78 16.45
C GLU A 77 10.89 12.29 16.39
N ASP A 78 11.05 11.63 17.56
CA ASP A 78 11.63 10.29 17.68
C ASP A 78 10.73 9.15 17.19
N GLU A 79 9.39 9.27 17.26
CA GLU A 79 8.49 8.17 16.85
C GLU A 79 8.44 7.99 15.33
N GLN A 80 8.44 9.07 14.54
CA GLN A 80 8.41 8.99 13.07
C GLN A 80 9.66 8.31 12.49
N HIS A 81 10.81 8.47 13.15
CA HIS A 81 12.08 7.89 12.72
C HIS A 81 12.14 6.37 12.85
N GLN A 82 11.49 5.80 13.89
CA GLN A 82 11.52 4.37 14.14
C GLN A 82 10.79 3.59 13.03
N PHE A 83 9.69 4.14 12.52
CA PHE A 83 8.91 3.50 11.45
C PHE A 83 9.60 3.56 10.07
N MET A 84 10.35 4.61 9.75
CA MET A 84 11.10 4.69 8.47
C MET A 84 12.21 3.65 8.42
N GLY A 85 12.98 3.50 9.50
CA GLY A 85 14.07 2.54 9.58
C GLY A 85 13.61 1.08 9.38
N GLU A 86 12.44 0.74 9.94
CA GLU A 86 11.81 -0.56 9.73
C GLU A 86 11.39 -0.78 8.28
N ARG A 87 10.81 0.22 7.63
CA ARG A 87 10.44 0.16 6.21
C ARG A 87 11.65 -0.01 5.30
N ILE A 88 12.77 0.66 5.60
CA ILE A 88 14.04 0.44 4.89
C ILE A 88 14.49 -1.02 5.02
N ARG A 89 14.43 -1.61 6.23
CA ARG A 89 14.78 -3.02 6.45
C ARG A 89 13.86 -3.96 5.67
N LEU A 90 12.56 -3.68 5.67
CA LEU A 90 11.57 -4.48 4.96
C LEU A 90 11.80 -4.43 3.44
N PHE A 91 12.06 -3.24 2.88
CA PHE A 91 12.42 -3.08 1.48
C PHE A 91 13.70 -3.84 1.12
N ALA A 92 14.75 -3.69 1.92
CA ALA A 92 16.01 -4.40 1.73
C ALA A 92 15.81 -5.92 1.72
N ARG A 93 15.04 -6.44 2.69
CA ARG A 93 14.74 -7.87 2.80
C ARG A 93 13.96 -8.40 1.60
N ARG A 94 12.93 -7.66 1.16
CA ARG A 94 12.08 -8.05 0.02
C ARG A 94 12.85 -8.06 -1.32
N LYS A 95 13.62 -7.00 -1.60
CA LYS A 95 14.25 -6.81 -2.92
C LYS A 95 15.69 -7.32 -3.02
N PHE A 96 16.47 -7.20 -1.96
CA PHE A 96 17.91 -7.48 -1.98
C PHE A 96 18.34 -8.60 -1.01
N GLY A 97 17.46 -9.01 -0.10
CA GLY A 97 17.70 -10.03 0.92
C GLY A 97 18.52 -9.55 2.13
N THR A 98 19.44 -8.59 1.95
CA THR A 98 20.26 -8.04 3.05
C THR A 98 20.44 -6.52 2.95
N LEU A 99 20.66 -5.87 4.09
CA LEU A 99 20.98 -4.43 4.16
C LEU A 99 22.28 -4.07 3.43
N LYS A 100 23.28 -4.96 3.47
CA LYS A 100 24.54 -4.76 2.76
C LYS A 100 24.32 -4.65 1.26
N LYS A 101 23.54 -5.58 0.67
CA LYS A 101 23.21 -5.56 -0.76
C LYS A 101 22.42 -4.32 -1.16
N LEU A 102 21.54 -3.83 -0.28
CA LEU A 102 20.87 -2.55 -0.51
C LEU A 102 21.87 -1.38 -0.51
N ALA A 103 22.80 -1.32 0.45
CA ALA A 103 23.82 -0.27 0.49
C ALA A 103 24.69 -0.28 -0.79
N ASP A 104 25.10 -1.47 -1.24
CA ASP A 104 25.85 -1.67 -2.48
C ASP A 104 25.04 -1.17 -3.69
N ALA A 105 23.77 -1.56 -3.81
CA ALA A 105 22.88 -1.13 -4.89
C ALA A 105 22.57 0.37 -4.86
N MET A 106 22.58 0.98 -3.67
CA MET A 106 22.43 2.43 -3.49
C MET A 106 23.74 3.17 -3.72
N GLU A 107 24.88 2.50 -3.86
CA GLU A 107 26.20 3.12 -3.92
C GLU A 107 26.45 4.06 -2.71
N ILE A 108 26.17 3.56 -1.51
CA ILE A 108 26.45 4.25 -0.23
C ILE A 108 27.12 3.29 0.74
N SER A 109 27.81 3.82 1.76
CA SER A 109 28.40 2.94 2.77
C SER A 109 27.31 2.32 3.66
N PRO A 110 27.51 1.10 4.17
CA PRO A 110 26.62 0.48 5.15
C PRO A 110 26.42 1.36 6.40
N GLN A 111 27.45 2.10 6.80
CA GLN A 111 27.39 3.05 7.92
C GLN A 111 26.44 4.22 7.61
N GLN A 112 26.49 4.76 6.39
CA GLN A 112 25.54 5.80 5.97
C GLN A 112 24.11 5.26 5.96
N LEU A 113 23.89 4.05 5.44
CA LEU A 113 22.57 3.42 5.46
C LEU A 113 22.06 3.21 6.90
N GLN A 114 22.94 2.81 7.81
CA GLN A 114 22.59 2.60 9.22
C GLN A 114 22.18 3.92 9.92
N GLN A 115 22.74 5.07 9.52
CA GLN A 115 22.32 6.37 10.06
C GLN A 115 20.85 6.67 9.73
N TYR A 116 20.40 6.35 8.52
CA TYR A 116 19.00 6.50 8.13
C TYR A 116 18.09 5.49 8.83
N ILE A 117 18.55 4.25 8.99
CA ILE A 117 17.77 3.18 9.67
C ILE A 117 17.59 3.45 11.16
N SER A 118 18.56 4.11 11.79
CA SER A 118 18.53 4.40 13.23
C SER A 118 17.88 5.73 13.58
N GLY A 119 17.36 6.47 12.60
CA GLY A 119 16.80 7.81 12.83
C GLY A 119 17.84 8.91 13.07
N LYS A 120 19.11 8.57 13.26
CA LYS A 120 20.20 9.53 13.53
C LYS A 120 20.41 10.57 12.44
N ARG A 121 19.91 10.31 11.23
CA ARG A 121 19.98 11.22 10.10
C ARG A 121 18.77 11.01 9.20
N GLU A 122 18.16 12.09 8.76
CA GLU A 122 17.13 12.03 7.72
C GLU A 122 17.72 11.87 6.31
N PRO A 123 17.12 11.03 5.46
CA PRO A 123 17.53 10.92 4.07
C PRO A 123 17.12 12.17 3.28
N GLY A 124 18.13 12.96 2.87
CA GLY A 124 17.90 14.08 1.96
C GLY A 124 17.50 13.65 0.54
N SER A 125 17.12 14.61 -0.30
CA SER A 125 16.61 14.40 -1.66
C SER A 125 17.45 13.45 -2.52
N ARG A 126 18.79 13.53 -2.44
CA ARG A 126 19.70 12.63 -3.19
C ARG A 126 19.56 11.16 -2.79
N ILE A 127 19.34 10.89 -1.50
CA ILE A 127 19.17 9.53 -0.98
C ILE A 127 17.78 9.00 -1.33
N LEU A 128 16.75 9.84 -1.22
CA LEU A 128 15.40 9.50 -1.64
C LEU A 128 15.34 9.16 -3.14
N MET A 129 16.03 9.91 -3.98
CA MET A 129 16.15 9.60 -5.41
C MET A 129 16.82 8.24 -5.67
N LYS A 130 17.80 7.84 -4.84
CA LYS A 130 18.41 6.50 -4.94
C LYS A 130 17.40 5.41 -4.58
N PHE A 131 16.63 5.58 -3.50
CA PHE A 131 15.54 4.68 -3.15
C PHE A 131 14.51 4.55 -4.28
N LEU A 132 14.08 5.68 -4.84
CA LEU A 132 13.12 5.71 -5.95
C LEU A 132 13.65 4.99 -7.20
N LYS A 133 14.90 5.21 -7.57
CA LYS A 133 15.55 4.51 -8.71
C LYS A 133 15.63 3.00 -8.50
N LEU A 134 15.74 2.55 -7.26
CA LEU A 134 15.68 1.14 -6.90
C LEU A 134 14.25 0.61 -6.80
N GLY A 135 13.23 1.41 -7.14
CA GLY A 135 11.82 1.03 -7.12
C GLY A 135 11.20 1.01 -5.72
N CYS A 136 11.74 1.78 -4.79
CA CYS A 136 11.09 2.01 -3.50
C CYS A 136 10.03 3.11 -3.63
N ASP A 137 8.82 2.87 -3.14
CA ASP A 137 7.78 3.88 -3.04
C ASP A 137 8.11 4.86 -1.91
N LEU A 138 8.33 6.12 -2.26
CA LEU A 138 8.67 7.15 -1.29
C LEU A 138 7.50 7.48 -0.36
N ASN A 139 6.25 7.38 -0.82
CA ASN A 139 5.08 7.62 0.03
C ASN A 139 4.96 6.54 1.10
N TRP A 140 5.24 5.30 0.72
CA TRP A 140 5.32 4.21 1.67
C TRP A 140 6.52 4.38 2.61
N LEU A 141 7.71 4.67 2.07
CA LEU A 141 8.94 4.81 2.84
C LEU A 141 8.83 5.91 3.91
N LEU A 142 8.28 7.06 3.55
CA LEU A 142 8.19 8.23 4.43
C LEU A 142 6.92 8.23 5.28
N GLY A 143 5.77 7.94 4.66
CA GLY A 143 4.45 8.08 5.30
C GLY A 143 3.75 6.77 5.65
N GLY A 144 4.34 5.61 5.38
CA GLY A 144 3.75 4.30 5.72
C GLY A 144 2.55 3.87 4.88
N ARG A 145 2.09 4.69 3.94
CA ARG A 145 0.94 4.40 3.07
C ARG A 145 1.42 3.75 1.79
N GLU A 146 1.13 2.46 1.59
CA GLU A 146 1.37 1.79 0.29
C GLU A 146 0.43 2.40 -0.76
N SER A 147 0.98 2.91 -1.86
CA SER A 147 0.14 3.28 -3.00
C SER A 147 -0.33 2.02 -3.74
N ASN A 148 -1.57 2.03 -4.24
CA ASN A 148 -2.14 0.93 -5.04
C ASN A 148 -1.28 0.63 -6.29
N GLU A 149 -0.63 1.67 -6.81
CA GLU A 149 0.34 1.58 -7.90
C GLU A 149 1.59 0.78 -7.53
N SER A 150 2.07 0.84 -6.28
CA SER A 150 3.23 0.05 -5.84
C SER A 150 2.95 -1.45 -5.80
N TYR A 151 1.73 -1.86 -5.44
CA TYR A 151 1.33 -3.27 -5.52
C TYR A 151 1.27 -3.74 -6.98
N ARG A 152 0.74 -2.90 -7.89
CA ARG A 152 0.69 -3.20 -9.33
C ARG A 152 2.09 -3.34 -9.93
N ILE A 153 2.99 -2.41 -9.62
CA ILE A 153 4.40 -2.47 -10.06
C ILE A 153 5.06 -3.75 -9.57
N GLN A 154 4.92 -4.12 -8.29
CA GLN A 154 5.49 -5.36 -7.76
C GLN A 154 4.96 -6.61 -8.48
N LYS A 155 3.66 -6.67 -8.74
CA LYS A 155 3.05 -7.80 -9.46
C LYS A 155 3.56 -7.90 -10.90
N LEU A 156 3.76 -6.75 -11.56
CA LEU A 156 4.33 -6.68 -12.90
C LEU A 156 5.81 -7.09 -12.92
N GLU A 157 6.62 -6.61 -11.98
CA GLU A 157 8.03 -6.99 -11.83
C GLU A 157 8.18 -8.51 -11.63
N ALA A 158 7.35 -9.10 -10.75
CA ALA A 158 7.33 -10.54 -10.54
C ALA A 158 6.98 -11.30 -11.83
N ARG A 159 5.99 -10.80 -12.58
CA ARG A 159 5.59 -11.41 -13.85
C ARG A 159 6.66 -11.31 -14.92
N ILE A 160 7.36 -10.18 -15.01
CA ILE A 160 8.50 -10.01 -15.93
C ILE A 160 9.58 -11.04 -15.60
N LYS A 161 9.91 -11.23 -14.32
CA LYS A 161 10.92 -12.20 -13.89
C LYS A 161 10.55 -13.64 -14.25
N GLU A 162 9.28 -14.02 -14.14
CA GLU A 162 8.81 -15.33 -14.58
C GLU A 162 8.96 -15.51 -16.08
N LEU A 163 8.59 -14.49 -16.85
CA LEU A 163 8.67 -14.53 -18.32
C LEU A 163 10.12 -14.60 -18.80
N THR A 164 11.04 -13.85 -18.18
CA THR A 164 12.48 -13.90 -18.54
C THR A 164 13.07 -15.27 -18.26
N LYS A 165 12.72 -15.90 -17.14
CA LYS A 165 13.14 -17.26 -16.82
C LYS A 165 12.60 -18.27 -17.83
N GLY A 166 11.32 -18.15 -18.21
CA GLY A 166 10.73 -18.99 -19.24
C GLY A 166 11.44 -18.86 -20.58
N LEU A 167 11.82 -17.64 -20.97
CA LEU A 167 12.61 -17.39 -22.18
C LEU A 167 13.98 -18.05 -22.13
N GLU A 168 14.71 -17.94 -21.01
CA GLU A 168 16.00 -18.62 -20.81
C GLU A 168 15.85 -20.14 -20.98
N GLU A 169 14.85 -20.76 -20.35
CA GLU A 169 14.59 -22.20 -20.47
C GLU A 169 14.25 -22.62 -21.91
N THR A 170 13.48 -21.80 -22.64
CA THR A 170 13.19 -22.07 -24.06
C THR A 170 14.43 -21.93 -24.94
N SER A 171 15.27 -20.92 -24.68
CA SER A 171 16.53 -20.68 -25.39
C SER A 171 17.49 -21.86 -25.19
N GLU A 172 17.63 -22.35 -23.97
CA GLU A 172 18.47 -23.53 -23.67
C GLU A 172 17.99 -24.78 -24.41
N LYS A 173 16.68 -25.01 -24.48
CA LYS A 173 16.10 -26.15 -25.22
C LYS A 173 16.35 -26.05 -26.72
N ILE A 174 16.19 -24.85 -27.29
CA ILE A 174 16.48 -24.60 -28.72
C ILE A 174 17.96 -24.84 -29.02
N ASN A 175 18.87 -24.35 -28.19
CA ASN A 175 20.31 -24.57 -28.36
C ASN A 175 20.69 -26.06 -28.28
N LYS A 176 20.06 -26.82 -27.39
CA LYS A 176 20.24 -28.29 -27.32
C LYS A 176 19.73 -29.01 -28.57
N LEU A 177 18.63 -28.55 -29.16
CA LEU A 177 18.07 -29.12 -30.39
C LEU A 177 18.93 -28.81 -31.61
N LEU A 178 19.39 -27.56 -31.76
CA LEU A 178 20.26 -27.15 -32.86
C LEU A 178 21.66 -27.78 -32.77
N GLY A 179 22.20 -27.94 -31.56
CA GLY A 179 23.47 -28.64 -31.34
C GLY A 179 23.45 -30.13 -31.69
N ASN A 180 22.28 -30.77 -31.65
CA ASN A 180 22.10 -32.17 -32.03
C ASN A 180 21.84 -32.39 -33.53
N GLN A 181 21.62 -31.33 -34.33
CA GLN A 181 21.45 -31.45 -35.78
C GLN A 181 22.76 -31.33 -36.57
N ASN A 182 23.87 -30.98 -35.92
CA ASN A 182 25.21 -30.89 -36.51
C ASN A 182 26.12 -32.10 -36.18
N ARG A 183 25.55 -33.27 -35.86
CA ARG A 183 26.26 -34.54 -35.69
C ARG A 183 25.66 -35.63 -36.56
#